data_AF-A0A7R9PRU0-F1
#
_entry.id   AF-A0A7R9PRU0-F1
#
_cell.length_a   1.000
_cell.length_b   1.000
_cell.length_c   1.000
_cell.angle_alpha   90.00
_cell.angle_beta   90.00
_cell.angle_gamma   90.00
#
_symmetry.space_group_name_H-M   'P 1'
#
loop_
_entity.id
_entity.type
_entity.pdbx_description
1 polymer ?
#
loop_
_entity_poly.entity_id
_entity_poly.type
_entity_poly.pdbx_seq_one_letter_code
_entity_poly.pdbx_strand_id
1 'polypeptide(L)'
;MRSEVPLTPEQLESVFDSLDKQGKGYLTIQQFLAGFGKMEVIRCGCVYVTGEFLSSHAVMARSTSGSSEEDAVYVATPVESSDDDSAESRKEEALNQVLSEIEDTGAINSGSLRQLCKRVQREGTPFTVANLESFLRVLVQELRRRQGEMRNLEETIRARDDMHRNQMHRLYEEMDNHISEEKDSIMRKEELKFETARSSLLSELARRDEQIQEVEEQRREVATRLQELRDREAATKQDNYRLLESKYELESQLEKERKTNYRLHQCIEEIRRDSIWDKQKYMSAGFHLAKSIMLEQQGLLNQLEMLKSMTATLEGKEDDYNKTKNWESQNYL
;
A
#
# COMPACT_ATOMS: atom_id res chain seq x y z
N MET A 1 16.37 -24.77 22.72
CA MET A 1 16.74 -23.35 22.54
C MET A 1 17.96 -23.33 21.63
N ARG A 2 17.81 -22.92 20.36
CA ARG A 2 18.96 -22.76 19.46
C ARG A 2 19.64 -21.45 19.84
N SER A 3 20.85 -21.54 20.37
CA SER A 3 21.70 -20.37 20.61
C SER A 3 22.00 -19.72 19.27
N GLU A 4 21.46 -18.53 19.04
CA GLU A 4 21.91 -17.67 17.95
C GLU A 4 23.40 -17.42 18.17
N VAL A 5 24.22 -17.79 17.19
CA VAL A 5 25.65 -17.44 17.20
C VAL A 5 25.70 -15.93 16.98
N PRO A 6 26.21 -15.13 17.94
CA PRO A 6 26.25 -13.69 17.79
C PRO A 6 27.32 -13.34 16.76
N LEU A 7 26.92 -13.22 15.49
CA LEU A 7 27.76 -12.67 14.44
C LEU A 7 27.74 -11.14 14.58
N THR A 8 28.90 -10.52 14.55
CA THR A 8 28.98 -9.06 14.43
C THR A 8 28.47 -8.62 13.05
N PRO A 9 27.94 -7.40 12.90
CA PRO A 9 27.43 -6.91 11.60
C PRO A 9 28.48 -7.01 10.48
N GLU A 10 29.76 -6.75 10.81
CA GLU A 10 30.89 -6.89 9.89
C GLU A 10 31.12 -8.33 9.44
N GLN A 11 30.92 -9.31 10.34
CA GLN A 11 31.01 -10.74 10.00
C GLN A 11 29.83 -11.18 9.12
N LEU A 12 28.64 -10.64 9.37
CA LEU A 12 27.46 -10.91 8.56
C LEU A 12 27.62 -10.35 7.14
N GLU A 13 28.17 -9.13 7.02
CA GLU A 13 28.48 -8.50 5.74
C GLU A 13 29.56 -9.27 4.97
N SER A 14 30.61 -9.74 5.64
CA SER A 14 31.63 -10.60 5.02
C SER A 14 31.07 -11.94 4.52
N VAL A 15 30.16 -12.57 5.27
CA VAL A 15 29.46 -13.79 4.84
C VAL A 15 28.57 -13.48 3.64
N PHE A 16 27.86 -12.35 3.66
CA PHE A 16 27.02 -11.92 2.56
C PHE A 16 27.82 -11.67 1.27
N ASP A 17 28.94 -10.95 1.35
CA ASP A 17 29.85 -10.70 0.21
C ASP A 17 30.43 -12.00 -0.36
N SER A 18 30.68 -13.00 0.49
CA SER A 18 31.17 -14.32 0.05
C SER A 18 30.12 -15.10 -0.75
N LEU A 19 28.84 -14.88 -0.45
CA LEU A 19 27.70 -15.51 -1.12
C LEU A 19 27.28 -14.72 -2.36
N ASP A 20 27.34 -13.39 -2.31
CA ASP A 20 26.99 -12.48 -3.40
C ASP A 20 28.20 -12.20 -4.29
N LYS A 21 28.71 -13.27 -4.93
CA LYS A 21 29.82 -13.19 -5.89
C LYS A 21 29.58 -12.24 -7.06
N GLN A 22 28.33 -11.81 -7.26
CA GLN A 22 27.92 -10.93 -8.34
C GLN A 22 27.73 -9.48 -7.88
N GLY A 23 27.87 -9.18 -6.58
CA GLY A 23 27.78 -7.84 -6.01
C GLY A 23 26.45 -7.14 -6.29
N LYS A 24 25.34 -7.90 -6.29
CA LYS A 24 24.00 -7.39 -6.61
C LYS A 24 23.32 -6.74 -5.40
N GLY A 25 23.84 -6.91 -4.19
CA GLY A 25 23.26 -6.40 -2.94
C GLY A 25 22.07 -7.22 -2.45
N TYR A 26 21.79 -8.38 -3.07
CA TYR A 26 20.76 -9.33 -2.63
C TYR A 26 21.13 -10.76 -3.04
N LEU A 27 20.74 -11.73 -2.20
CA LEU A 27 20.92 -13.16 -2.46
C LEU A 27 19.59 -13.79 -2.86
N THR A 28 19.58 -14.56 -3.95
CA THR A 28 18.44 -15.44 -4.24
C THR A 28 18.47 -16.67 -3.31
N ILE A 29 17.30 -17.25 -3.00
CA ILE A 29 17.20 -18.44 -2.14
C ILE A 29 18.09 -19.58 -2.65
N GLN A 30 18.20 -19.74 -3.97
CA GLN A 30 19.06 -20.75 -4.57
C GLN A 30 20.56 -20.46 -4.34
N GLN A 31 21.00 -19.20 -4.44
CA GLN A 31 22.38 -18.81 -4.16
C GLN A 31 22.72 -18.96 -2.68
N PHE A 32 21.80 -18.59 -1.79
CA PHE A 32 21.92 -18.79 -0.35
C PHE A 32 22.10 -20.28 -0.03
N LEU A 33 21.20 -21.14 -0.53
CA LEU A 33 21.27 -22.59 -0.30
C LEU A 33 22.49 -23.25 -0.95
N ALA A 34 22.94 -22.77 -2.11
CA ALA A 34 24.14 -23.26 -2.76
C ALA A 34 25.43 -22.92 -1.98
N GLY A 35 25.44 -21.79 -1.28
CA GLY A 35 26.56 -21.35 -0.44
C GLY A 35 26.80 -22.22 0.79
N PHE A 36 25.74 -22.84 1.33
CA PHE A 36 25.82 -23.84 2.41
C PHE A 36 26.04 -25.27 1.88
N GLY A 37 26.66 -25.39 0.69
CA GLY A 37 26.77 -26.60 -0.11
C GLY A 37 26.82 -27.89 0.71
N LYS A 38 25.88 -28.81 0.44
CA LYS A 38 25.86 -30.18 0.99
C LYS A 38 26.13 -30.26 2.50
N MET A 39 25.58 -29.35 3.30
CA MET A 39 25.31 -29.72 4.69
C MET A 39 24.24 -30.81 4.64
N GLU A 40 24.65 -32.04 4.93
CA GLU A 40 23.73 -33.08 5.34
C GLU A 40 22.77 -32.45 6.34
N VAL A 41 21.51 -32.41 5.91
CA VAL A 41 20.38 -31.92 6.67
C VAL A 41 20.46 -32.58 8.04
N ILE A 42 20.91 -31.82 9.04
CA ILE A 42 20.65 -32.16 10.44
C ILE A 42 19.14 -32.29 10.48
N ARG A 43 18.71 -33.55 10.66
CA ARG A 43 17.36 -34.08 10.72
C ARG A 43 16.46 -33.16 11.57
N CYS A 44 15.96 -32.12 10.95
CA CYS A 44 14.97 -31.21 11.50
C CYS A 44 13.77 -31.41 10.59
N GLY A 45 12.82 -32.23 11.06
CA GLY A 45 11.63 -32.56 10.32
C GLY A 45 10.87 -31.29 9.95
N CYS A 46 10.95 -30.91 8.68
CA CYS A 46 9.98 -30.07 7.97
C CYS A 46 10.32 -30.10 6.47
N VAL A 47 9.50 -30.86 5.74
CA VAL A 47 8.99 -30.63 4.39
C VAL A 47 10.02 -30.48 3.25
N TYR A 48 10.12 -31.54 2.44
CA TYR A 48 10.56 -31.47 1.06
C TYR A 48 9.44 -30.87 0.18
N VAL A 49 9.76 -29.84 -0.59
CA VAL A 49 9.12 -29.55 -1.89
C VAL A 49 10.25 -28.99 -2.76
N THR A 50 10.66 -29.54 -3.89
CA THR A 50 9.91 -30.06 -5.05
C THR A 50 10.82 -30.97 -5.87
N GLY A 51 10.25 -31.98 -6.53
CA GLY A 51 10.94 -32.85 -7.48
C GLY A 51 10.10 -34.07 -7.84
N GLU A 52 9.07 -33.85 -8.66
CA GLU A 52 8.41 -34.78 -9.60
C GLU A 52 8.44 -36.30 -9.34
N PHE A 53 7.28 -36.96 -9.19
CA PHE A 53 6.77 -38.06 -10.05
C PHE A 53 5.59 -38.83 -9.41
N LEU A 54 4.44 -38.77 -10.11
CA LEU A 54 3.39 -39.78 -10.33
C LEU A 54 2.56 -40.43 -9.19
N SER A 55 1.24 -40.29 -9.42
CA SER A 55 0.19 -41.30 -9.34
C SER A 55 -0.65 -41.38 -8.06
N SER A 56 -1.63 -40.48 -8.01
CA SER A 56 -2.91 -40.72 -7.36
C SER A 56 -3.77 -41.66 -8.22
N HIS A 57 -4.18 -42.81 -7.67
CA HIS A 57 -5.55 -43.25 -7.86
C HIS A 57 -5.97 -44.21 -6.74
N ALA A 58 -6.71 -43.67 -5.79
CA ALA A 58 -7.61 -44.43 -4.93
C ALA A 58 -8.90 -44.75 -5.72
N VAL A 59 -9.41 -45.97 -5.57
CA VAL A 59 -10.82 -46.30 -5.78
C VAL A 59 -11.25 -47.23 -4.64
N MET A 60 -12.22 -46.74 -3.86
CA MET A 60 -13.00 -47.48 -2.87
C MET A 60 -14.02 -48.39 -3.57
N ALA A 61 -14.21 -49.61 -3.08
CA ALA A 61 -15.49 -50.31 -3.17
C ALA A 61 -15.63 -51.31 -2.02
N ARG A 62 -16.86 -51.41 -1.53
CA ARG A 62 -17.32 -51.89 -0.22
C ARG A 62 -18.52 -52.79 -0.48
N SER A 63 -18.60 -53.96 0.18
CA SER A 63 -19.80 -54.78 0.47
C SER A 63 -19.34 -55.94 1.39
N THR A 64 -19.79 -56.12 2.65
CA THR A 64 -21.10 -56.64 3.13
C THR A 64 -21.53 -57.91 2.39
N SER A 65 -22.02 -59.01 2.96
CA SER A 65 -22.24 -59.54 4.32
C SER A 65 -22.98 -60.88 4.13
N GLY A 66 -22.72 -61.88 4.97
CA GLY A 66 -23.71 -62.89 5.39
C GLY A 66 -23.94 -64.13 4.50
N SER A 67 -23.80 -65.32 5.12
CA SER A 67 -24.90 -66.30 5.23
C SER A 67 -24.56 -67.37 6.29
N SER A 68 -25.43 -67.49 7.29
CA SER A 68 -25.57 -68.62 8.22
C SER A 68 -26.31 -69.78 7.52
N GLU A 69 -26.05 -71.01 8.01
CA GLU A 69 -26.92 -72.21 8.24
C GLU A 69 -28.14 -72.45 7.30
N GLU A 70 -28.56 -73.66 6.90
CA GLU A 70 -28.87 -74.90 7.65
C GLU A 70 -29.10 -76.08 6.65
N ASP A 71 -28.69 -77.27 7.08
CA ASP A 71 -29.46 -78.53 7.25
C ASP A 71 -30.06 -79.40 6.10
N ALA A 72 -29.93 -80.71 6.37
CA ALA A 72 -30.71 -81.91 5.99
C ALA A 72 -30.97 -82.30 4.52
N VAL A 73 -30.69 -83.57 4.18
CA VAL A 73 -31.69 -84.66 4.04
C VAL A 73 -31.01 -86.00 3.67
N TYR A 74 -31.11 -86.93 4.63
CA TYR A 74 -31.50 -88.34 4.52
C TYR A 74 -31.45 -89.06 3.16
N VAL A 75 -30.64 -90.12 3.05
CA VAL A 75 -31.04 -91.36 2.37
C VAL A 75 -30.51 -92.55 3.16
N ALA A 76 -31.42 -93.23 3.85
CA ALA A 76 -31.21 -94.57 4.39
C ALA A 76 -31.35 -95.62 3.28
N THR A 77 -30.61 -96.72 3.38
CA THR A 77 -30.98 -98.05 2.84
C THR A 77 -29.99 -99.10 3.35
N PRO A 78 -30.40 -100.38 3.45
CA PRO A 78 -30.52 -101.05 4.74
C PRO A 78 -29.79 -102.40 4.76
N VAL A 79 -30.13 -103.25 5.75
CA VAL A 79 -29.98 -104.72 5.73
C VAL A 79 -28.57 -105.19 6.16
N GLU A 80 -28.38 -106.14 7.07
CA GLU A 80 -29.26 -106.94 7.92
C GLU A 80 -28.45 -107.48 9.11
N SER A 81 -29.22 -107.93 10.10
CA SER A 81 -28.90 -108.88 11.16
C SER A 81 -27.71 -109.83 10.94
N SER A 82 -26.99 -110.08 12.02
CA SER A 82 -27.03 -111.42 12.65
C SER A 82 -26.42 -111.36 14.04
N ASP A 83 -27.23 -111.70 15.02
CA ASP A 83 -26.78 -112.20 16.32
C ASP A 83 -25.90 -113.43 16.09
N ASP A 84 -24.66 -113.37 16.58
CA ASP A 84 -24.04 -114.33 17.51
C ASP A 84 -22.53 -114.09 17.48
N ASP A 85 -22.00 -113.44 18.52
CA ASP A 85 -20.65 -113.76 18.98
C ASP A 85 -20.40 -113.09 20.33
N SER A 86 -20.41 -113.93 21.36
CA SER A 86 -19.45 -113.93 22.46
C SER A 86 -19.18 -112.60 23.16
N ALA A 87 -19.32 -112.54 24.50
CA ALA A 87 -18.92 -111.41 25.35
C ALA A 87 -17.45 -110.94 25.20
N GLU A 88 -16.67 -111.61 24.36
CA GLU A 88 -15.30 -111.30 23.96
C GLU A 88 -15.18 -110.33 22.77
N SER A 89 -16.13 -110.33 21.80
CA SER A 89 -16.10 -109.41 20.63
C SER A 89 -16.39 -107.95 21.03
N ARG A 90 -17.36 -107.74 21.95
CA ARG A 90 -17.68 -106.40 22.48
C ARG A 90 -16.52 -105.75 23.26
N LYS A 91 -15.68 -106.56 23.92
CA LYS A 91 -14.50 -106.06 24.65
C LYS A 91 -13.36 -105.72 23.71
N GLU A 92 -13.21 -106.45 22.61
CA GLU A 92 -12.24 -106.16 21.56
C GLU A 92 -12.60 -104.87 20.81
N GLU A 93 -13.89 -104.64 20.54
CA GLU A 93 -14.39 -103.36 20.01
C GLU A 93 -14.17 -102.19 20.97
N ALA A 94 -14.48 -102.37 22.26
CA ALA A 94 -14.27 -101.32 23.27
C ALA A 94 -12.79 -100.95 23.45
N LEU A 95 -11.88 -101.93 23.40
CA LEU A 95 -10.45 -101.70 23.47
C LEU A 95 -9.90 -101.06 22.18
N ASN A 96 -10.39 -101.46 21.01
CA ASN A 96 -10.04 -100.85 19.74
C ASN A 96 -10.56 -99.41 19.60
N GLN A 97 -11.73 -99.11 20.17
CA GLN A 97 -12.26 -97.76 20.25
C GLN A 97 -11.37 -96.87 21.12
N VAL A 98 -10.96 -97.34 22.29
CA VAL A 98 -10.02 -96.61 23.16
C VAL A 98 -8.66 -96.39 22.46
N LEU A 99 -8.17 -97.35 21.66
CA LEU A 99 -6.95 -97.19 20.87
C LEU A 99 -7.08 -96.15 19.75
N SER A 100 -8.22 -96.10 19.06
CA SER A 100 -8.52 -95.06 18.06
C SER A 100 -8.58 -93.68 18.72
N GLU A 101 -9.17 -93.59 19.91
CA GLU A 101 -9.25 -92.34 20.66
C GLU A 101 -7.86 -91.84 21.13
N ILE A 102 -6.91 -92.75 21.39
CA ILE A 102 -5.51 -92.39 21.66
C ILE A 102 -4.81 -91.93 20.38
N GLU A 103 -5.09 -92.59 19.24
CA GLU A 103 -4.59 -92.20 17.92
C GLU A 103 -4.99 -90.76 17.57
N ASP A 104 -6.24 -90.38 17.85
CA ASP A 104 -6.76 -89.02 17.62
C ASP A 104 -6.09 -87.96 18.50
N THR A 105 -5.59 -88.34 19.68
CA THR A 105 -4.79 -87.42 20.51
C THR A 105 -3.37 -87.19 19.96
N GLY A 106 -2.89 -88.03 19.03
CA GLY A 106 -1.60 -87.87 18.37
C GLY A 106 -0.35 -87.96 19.28
N ALA A 107 -0.54 -88.28 20.56
CA ALA A 107 0.49 -88.16 21.60
C ALA A 107 1.35 -89.43 21.77
N ILE A 108 0.91 -90.59 21.27
CA ILE A 108 1.56 -91.90 21.48
C ILE A 108 1.70 -92.64 20.14
N ASN A 109 2.82 -93.34 19.94
CA ASN A 109 3.01 -94.25 18.82
C ASN A 109 2.05 -95.45 18.92
N SER A 110 0.92 -95.33 18.23
CA SER A 110 -0.17 -96.29 18.26
C SER A 110 0.21 -97.67 17.76
N GLY A 111 1.24 -97.78 16.92
CA GLY A 111 1.76 -99.06 16.43
C GLY A 111 2.31 -99.94 17.56
N SER A 112 3.09 -99.35 18.48
CA SER A 112 3.65 -100.07 19.62
C SER A 112 2.60 -100.40 20.69
N LEU A 113 1.65 -99.49 20.91
CA LEU A 113 0.56 -99.67 21.86
C LEU A 113 -0.42 -100.76 21.39
N ARG A 114 -0.76 -100.78 20.09
CA ARG A 114 -1.60 -101.79 19.46
C ARG A 114 -0.95 -103.18 19.49
N GLN A 115 0.38 -103.26 19.34
CA GLN A 115 1.12 -104.51 19.50
C GLN A 115 1.15 -105.02 20.95
N LEU A 116 1.28 -104.11 21.92
CA LEU A 116 1.22 -104.46 23.35
C LEU A 116 -0.17 -104.97 23.74
N CYS A 117 -1.24 -104.31 23.27
CA CYS A 117 -2.61 -104.75 23.51
C CYS A 117 -2.88 -106.14 22.93
N LYS A 118 -2.42 -106.40 21.69
CA LYS A 118 -2.50 -107.73 21.06
C LYS A 118 -1.70 -108.80 21.81
N ARG A 119 -0.63 -108.43 22.53
CA ARG A 119 0.16 -109.36 23.35
C ARG A 119 -0.51 -109.66 24.68
N VAL A 120 -1.03 -108.64 25.37
CA VAL A 120 -1.77 -108.77 26.63
C VAL A 120 -3.09 -109.53 26.44
N GLN A 121 -3.73 -109.39 25.28
CA GLN A 121 -4.91 -110.19 24.90
C GLN A 121 -4.59 -111.68 24.65
N ARG A 122 -3.36 -112.02 24.22
CA ARG A 122 -2.97 -113.41 23.94
C ARG A 122 -2.39 -114.14 25.16
N GLU A 123 -1.71 -113.42 26.04
CA GLU A 123 -0.93 -113.99 27.15
C GLU A 123 -1.53 -113.70 28.54
N GLY A 124 -2.50 -112.78 28.63
CA GLY A 124 -3.05 -112.29 29.89
C GLY A 124 -4.34 -113.00 30.35
N THR A 125 -4.66 -112.87 31.64
CA THR A 125 -5.96 -113.26 32.20
C THR A 125 -7.03 -112.20 31.90
N PRO A 126 -8.33 -112.53 31.85
CA PRO A 126 -9.39 -111.56 31.50
C PRO A 126 -9.44 -110.32 32.42
N PHE A 127 -9.00 -110.44 33.66
CA PHE A 127 -8.86 -109.32 34.60
C PHE A 127 -7.73 -108.35 34.19
N THR A 128 -6.62 -108.83 33.62
CA THR A 128 -5.50 -107.98 33.17
C THR A 128 -5.84 -107.18 31.92
N VAL A 129 -6.64 -107.74 31.02
CA VAL A 129 -7.18 -107.03 29.85
C VAL A 129 -8.13 -105.92 30.29
N ALA A 130 -9.03 -106.20 31.24
CA ALA A 130 -9.95 -105.20 31.80
C ALA A 130 -9.21 -104.07 32.56
N ASN A 131 -8.14 -104.38 33.28
CA ASN A 131 -7.30 -103.37 33.95
C ASN A 131 -6.49 -102.52 32.96
N LEU A 132 -5.99 -103.13 31.88
CA LEU A 132 -5.33 -102.39 30.80
C LEU A 132 -6.33 -101.45 30.11
N GLU A 133 -7.52 -101.94 29.81
CA GLU A 133 -8.57 -101.15 29.18
C GLU A 133 -9.03 -99.98 30.06
N SER A 134 -9.21 -100.20 31.38
CA SER A 134 -9.54 -99.12 32.31
C SER A 134 -8.40 -98.11 32.46
N PHE A 135 -7.15 -98.56 32.51
CA PHE A 135 -5.98 -97.69 32.51
C PHE A 135 -5.86 -96.87 31.23
N LEU A 136 -6.06 -97.48 30.05
CA LEU A 136 -6.05 -96.78 28.78
C LEU A 136 -7.18 -95.74 28.70
N ARG A 137 -8.40 -96.05 29.15
CA ARG A 137 -9.49 -95.06 29.24
C ARG A 137 -9.12 -93.87 30.11
N VAL A 138 -8.52 -94.11 31.28
CA VAL A 138 -8.02 -93.04 32.16
C VAL A 138 -6.92 -92.24 31.46
N LEU A 139 -6.00 -92.89 30.75
CA LEU A 139 -4.97 -92.18 29.97
C LEU A 139 -5.56 -91.32 28.84
N VAL A 140 -6.55 -91.81 28.09
CA VAL A 140 -7.24 -91.03 27.04
C VAL A 140 -7.91 -89.82 27.66
N GLN A 141 -8.60 -90.01 28.78
CA GLN A 141 -9.28 -88.94 29.51
C GLN A 141 -8.28 -87.89 29.99
N GLU A 142 -7.14 -88.30 30.55
CA GLU A 142 -6.07 -87.40 30.98
C GLU A 142 -5.39 -86.68 29.82
N LEU A 143 -5.13 -87.36 28.68
CA LEU A 143 -4.59 -86.74 27.47
C LEU A 143 -5.56 -85.70 26.89
N ARG A 144 -6.85 -86.04 26.77
CA ARG A 144 -7.90 -85.11 26.33
C ARG A 144 -8.04 -83.92 27.28
N ARG A 145 -7.98 -84.15 28.59
CA ARG A 145 -7.99 -83.09 29.61
C ARG A 145 -6.80 -82.15 29.42
N ARG A 146 -5.59 -82.68 29.26
CA ARG A 146 -4.38 -81.88 29.00
C ARG A 146 -4.44 -81.12 27.67
N GLN A 147 -4.98 -81.72 26.61
CA GLN A 147 -5.19 -81.02 25.33
C GLN A 147 -6.25 -79.93 25.43
N GLY A 148 -7.31 -80.14 26.20
CA GLY A 148 -8.31 -79.12 26.50
C GLY A 148 -7.69 -77.96 27.29
N GLU A 149 -6.89 -78.26 28.31
CA GLU A 149 -6.12 -77.25 29.07
C GLU A 149 -5.16 -76.46 28.19
N MET A 150 -4.44 -77.12 27.28
CA MET A 150 -3.53 -76.46 26.34
C MET A 150 -4.29 -75.53 25.39
N ARG A 151 -5.40 -75.99 24.81
CA ARG A 151 -6.27 -75.14 23.96
C ARG A 151 -6.84 -73.96 24.74
N ASN A 152 -7.33 -74.18 25.96
CA ASN A 152 -7.83 -73.11 26.81
C ASN A 152 -6.73 -72.10 27.14
N LEU A 153 -5.51 -72.55 27.45
CA LEU A 153 -4.38 -71.66 27.69
C LEU A 153 -4.02 -70.87 26.42
N GLU A 154 -3.98 -71.50 25.26
CA GLU A 154 -3.75 -70.82 23.99
C GLU A 154 -4.84 -69.76 23.70
N GLU A 155 -6.10 -70.08 23.92
CA GLU A 155 -7.22 -69.14 23.77
C GLU A 155 -7.09 -67.96 24.73
N THR A 156 -6.70 -68.21 25.99
CA THR A 156 -6.48 -67.12 26.95
C THR A 156 -5.31 -66.22 26.55
N ILE A 157 -4.23 -66.79 26.00
CA ILE A 157 -3.09 -66.02 25.48
C ILE A 157 -3.52 -65.20 24.26
N ARG A 158 -4.23 -65.80 23.31
CA ARG A 158 -4.75 -65.10 22.12
C ARG A 158 -5.67 -63.95 22.52
N ALA A 159 -6.59 -64.19 23.46
CA ALA A 159 -7.48 -63.15 23.97
C ALA A 159 -6.73 -62.01 24.66
N ARG A 160 -5.66 -62.32 25.43
CA ARG A 160 -4.78 -61.31 26.04
C ARG A 160 -4.02 -60.52 24.98
N ASP A 161 -3.49 -61.17 23.95
CA ASP A 161 -2.79 -60.51 22.85
C ASP A 161 -3.74 -59.59 22.07
N ASP A 162 -4.96 -60.03 21.78
CA ASP A 162 -5.98 -59.21 21.11
C ASP A 162 -6.38 -58.01 21.97
N MET A 163 -6.52 -58.20 23.28
CA MET A 163 -6.79 -57.11 24.21
C MET A 163 -5.63 -56.09 24.22
N HIS A 164 -4.38 -56.56 24.25
CA HIS A 164 -3.21 -55.68 24.16
C HIS A 164 -3.13 -54.95 22.81
N ARG A 165 -3.39 -55.64 21.68
CA ARG A 165 -3.45 -55.02 20.34
C ARG A 165 -4.52 -53.92 20.30
N ASN A 166 -5.71 -54.19 20.80
CA ASN A 166 -6.79 -53.22 20.87
C ASN A 166 -6.45 -52.04 21.78
N GLN A 167 -5.80 -52.28 22.91
CA GLN A 167 -5.35 -51.20 23.80
C GLN A 167 -4.29 -50.33 23.12
N MET A 168 -3.34 -50.94 22.41
CA MET A 168 -2.34 -50.19 21.63
C MET A 168 -3.01 -49.36 20.55
N HIS A 169 -3.95 -49.93 19.78
CA HIS A 169 -4.70 -49.19 18.76
C HIS A 169 -5.46 -48.00 19.36
N ARG A 170 -6.16 -48.18 20.49
CA ARG A 170 -6.85 -47.06 21.17
C ARG A 170 -5.88 -45.96 21.59
N LEU A 171 -4.73 -46.32 22.15
CA LEU A 171 -3.73 -45.33 22.55
C LEU A 171 -3.16 -44.56 21.33
N TYR A 172 -2.96 -45.24 20.20
CA TYR A 172 -2.55 -44.58 18.96
C TYR A 172 -3.63 -43.66 18.41
N GLU A 173 -4.90 -44.11 18.39
CA GLU A 173 -6.03 -43.28 17.96
C GLU A 173 -6.20 -42.05 18.86
N GLU A 174 -6.11 -42.21 20.18
CA GLU A 174 -6.15 -41.10 21.14
C GLU A 174 -4.99 -40.12 20.89
N MET A 175 -3.77 -40.62 20.68
CA MET A 175 -2.61 -39.77 20.38
C MET A 175 -2.77 -39.04 19.05
N ASP A 176 -3.25 -39.71 17.99
CA ASP A 176 -3.48 -39.09 16.69
C ASP A 176 -4.59 -38.04 16.75
N ASN A 177 -5.64 -38.28 17.52
CA ASN A 177 -6.69 -37.31 17.80
C ASN A 177 -6.12 -36.10 18.55
N HIS A 178 -5.33 -36.32 19.61
CA HIS A 178 -4.68 -35.24 20.35
C HIS A 178 -3.75 -34.40 19.47
N ILE A 179 -2.91 -35.03 18.64
CA ILE A 179 -2.03 -34.33 17.69
C ILE A 179 -2.86 -33.51 16.70
N SER A 180 -3.97 -34.06 16.20
CA SER A 180 -4.86 -33.38 15.26
C SER A 180 -5.55 -32.17 15.91
N GLU A 181 -6.06 -32.33 17.13
CA GLU A 181 -6.69 -31.25 17.89
C GLU A 181 -5.71 -30.14 18.26
N GLU A 182 -4.51 -30.49 18.71
CA GLU A 182 -3.45 -29.50 19.02
C GLU A 182 -3.03 -28.75 17.76
N LYS A 183 -2.84 -29.45 16.64
CA LYS A 183 -2.54 -28.84 15.35
C LYS A 183 -3.64 -27.85 14.94
N ASP A 184 -4.90 -28.26 15.01
CA ASP A 184 -6.03 -27.40 14.67
C ASP A 184 -6.16 -26.20 15.64
N SER A 185 -5.86 -26.40 16.93
CA SER A 185 -5.84 -25.33 17.94
C SER A 185 -4.76 -24.30 17.66
N ILE A 186 -3.57 -24.75 17.24
CA ILE A 186 -2.47 -23.88 16.82
C ILE A 186 -2.85 -23.11 15.56
N MET A 187 -3.37 -23.81 14.53
CA MET A 187 -3.79 -23.17 13.28
C MET A 187 -4.82 -22.06 13.52
N ARG A 188 -5.86 -22.31 14.32
CA ARG A 188 -6.87 -21.27 14.65
C ARG A 188 -6.26 -20.08 15.39
N LYS A 189 -5.30 -20.31 16.29
CA LYS A 189 -4.59 -19.23 17.00
C LYS A 189 -3.72 -18.41 16.07
N GLU A 190 -3.05 -19.05 15.11
CA GLU A 190 -2.23 -18.38 14.11
C GLU A 190 -3.09 -17.58 13.13
N GLU A 191 -4.20 -18.15 12.65
CA GLU A 191 -5.18 -17.45 11.82
C GLU A 191 -5.73 -16.21 12.52
N LEU A 192 -6.11 -16.31 13.79
CA LEU A 192 -6.60 -15.17 14.56
C LEU A 192 -5.52 -14.10 14.76
N LYS A 193 -4.28 -14.50 15.07
CA LYS A 193 -3.15 -13.57 15.17
C LYS A 193 -2.88 -12.88 13.84
N PHE A 194 -2.94 -13.61 12.74
CA PHE A 194 -2.79 -13.07 11.41
C PHE A 194 -3.90 -12.08 11.08
N GLU A 195 -5.16 -12.40 11.37
CA GLU A 195 -6.30 -11.52 11.05
C GLU A 195 -6.31 -10.26 11.93
N THR A 196 -5.93 -10.36 13.20
CA THR A 196 -5.76 -9.17 14.07
C THR A 196 -4.61 -8.28 13.61
N ALA A 197 -3.46 -8.85 13.23
CA ALA A 197 -2.35 -8.09 12.68
C ALA A 197 -2.71 -7.43 11.34
N ARG A 198 -3.37 -8.18 10.45
CA ARG A 198 -3.87 -7.71 9.16
C ARG A 198 -4.87 -6.58 9.32
N SER A 199 -5.87 -6.71 10.19
CA SER A 199 -6.87 -5.67 10.43
C SER A 199 -6.25 -4.40 11.06
N SER A 200 -5.29 -4.56 11.97
CA SER A 200 -4.51 -3.43 12.51
C SER A 200 -3.75 -2.70 11.41
N LEU A 201 -3.04 -3.44 10.55
CA LEU A 201 -2.30 -2.85 9.42
C LEU A 201 -3.22 -2.18 8.40
N LEU A 202 -4.37 -2.76 8.09
CA LEU A 202 -5.35 -2.14 7.19
C LEU A 202 -5.94 -0.85 7.76
N SER A 203 -6.20 -0.81 9.07
CA SER A 203 -6.65 0.41 9.76
C SER A 203 -5.56 1.50 9.74
N GLU A 204 -4.29 1.12 9.96
CA GLU A 204 -3.18 2.07 9.84
C GLU A 204 -3.00 2.57 8.41
N LEU A 205 -3.09 1.71 7.40
CA LEU A 205 -3.04 2.10 5.99
C LEU A 205 -4.17 3.08 5.65
N ALA A 206 -5.42 2.77 6.03
CA ALA A 206 -6.55 3.66 5.81
C ALA A 206 -6.34 5.03 6.47
N ARG A 207 -5.85 5.06 7.71
CA ARG A 207 -5.50 6.32 8.41
C ARG A 207 -4.40 7.09 7.70
N ARG A 208 -3.39 6.40 7.13
CA ARG A 208 -2.32 7.05 6.35
C ARG A 208 -2.85 7.60 5.03
N ASP A 209 -3.73 6.88 4.35
CA ASP A 209 -4.37 7.34 3.12
C ASP A 209 -5.24 8.58 3.36
N GLU A 210 -6.00 8.63 4.46
CA GLU A 210 -6.74 9.84 4.88
C GLU A 210 -5.81 11.04 5.12
N GLN A 211 -4.69 10.82 5.82
CA GLN A 211 -3.68 11.86 6.04
C GLN A 211 -3.06 12.37 4.73
N ILE A 212 -2.84 11.48 3.76
CA ILE A 212 -2.33 11.85 2.44
C ILE A 212 -3.37 12.71 1.71
N GLN A 213 -4.64 12.31 1.71
CA GLN A 213 -5.73 13.06 1.07
C GLN A 213 -5.88 14.46 1.66
N GLU A 214 -5.82 14.62 2.99
CA GLU A 214 -5.88 15.93 3.65
C GLU A 214 -4.73 16.85 3.20
N VAL A 215 -3.50 16.32 3.14
CA VAL A 215 -2.33 17.08 2.68
C VAL A 215 -2.44 17.42 1.19
N GLU A 216 -3.00 16.54 0.38
CA GLU A 216 -3.27 16.81 -1.03
C GLU A 216 -4.32 17.91 -1.23
N GLU A 217 -5.37 17.93 -0.40
CA GLU A 217 -6.36 19.01 -0.39
C GLU A 217 -5.74 20.35 -0.02
N GLN A 218 -4.95 20.39 1.06
CA GLN A 218 -4.23 21.59 1.48
C GLN A 218 -3.26 22.07 0.38
N ARG A 219 -2.53 21.16 -0.27
CA ARG A 219 -1.65 21.48 -1.41
C ARG A 219 -2.43 22.07 -2.58
N ARG A 220 -3.60 21.52 -2.91
CA ARG A 220 -4.48 22.05 -3.96
C ARG A 220 -4.97 23.45 -3.62
N GLU A 221 -5.43 23.69 -2.39
CA GLU A 221 -5.90 24.99 -1.93
C GLU A 221 -4.78 26.06 -1.95
N VAL A 222 -3.57 25.70 -1.53
CA VAL A 222 -2.43 26.62 -1.61
C VAL A 222 -2.06 26.89 -3.07
N ALA A 223 -2.11 25.89 -3.95
CA ALA A 223 -1.85 26.07 -5.37
C ALA A 223 -2.85 27.02 -6.04
N THR A 224 -4.15 26.90 -5.73
CA THR A 224 -5.17 27.82 -6.25
C THR A 224 -4.95 29.24 -5.73
N ARG A 225 -4.71 29.41 -4.42
CA ARG A 225 -4.40 30.73 -3.83
C ARG A 225 -3.17 31.37 -4.47
N LEU A 226 -2.11 30.60 -4.71
CA LEU A 226 -0.91 31.10 -5.38
C LEU A 226 -1.20 31.52 -6.82
N GLN A 227 -2.02 30.76 -7.55
CA GLN A 227 -2.42 31.13 -8.91
C GLN A 227 -3.23 32.43 -8.91
N GLU A 228 -4.22 32.57 -8.04
CA GLU A 228 -4.99 33.81 -7.95
C GLU A 228 -4.12 35.02 -7.57
N LEU A 229 -3.13 34.85 -6.68
CA LEU A 229 -2.19 35.91 -6.34
C LEU A 229 -1.32 36.30 -7.53
N ARG A 230 -0.87 35.34 -8.33
CA ARG A 230 -0.13 35.61 -9.58
C ARG A 230 -0.99 36.38 -10.58
N ASP A 231 -2.27 36.02 -10.72
CA ASP A 231 -3.19 36.70 -11.63
C ASP A 231 -3.46 38.14 -11.16
N ARG A 232 -3.64 38.36 -9.84
CA ARG A 232 -3.75 39.70 -9.23
C ARG A 232 -2.46 40.51 -9.42
N GLU A 233 -1.31 39.90 -9.26
CA GLU A 233 -0.01 40.55 -9.50
C GLU A 233 0.14 40.95 -10.98
N ALA A 234 -0.29 40.09 -11.91
CA ALA A 234 -0.27 40.39 -13.34
C ALA A 234 -1.22 41.55 -13.69
N ALA A 235 -2.44 41.55 -13.15
CA ALA A 235 -3.41 42.62 -13.35
C ALA A 235 -2.91 43.97 -12.81
N THR A 236 -2.38 43.99 -11.58
CA THR A 236 -1.82 45.21 -10.98
C THR A 236 -0.60 45.72 -11.75
N LYS A 237 0.26 44.83 -12.28
CA LYS A 237 1.35 45.22 -13.19
C LYS A 237 0.82 45.88 -14.46
N GLN A 238 -0.22 45.31 -15.08
CA GLN A 238 -0.83 45.87 -16.28
C GLN A 238 -1.43 47.26 -16.01
N ASP A 239 -2.16 47.44 -14.91
CA ASP A 239 -2.72 48.74 -14.55
C ASP A 239 -1.64 49.78 -14.24
N ASN A 240 -0.55 49.37 -13.58
CA ASN A 240 0.61 50.23 -13.38
C ASN A 240 1.24 50.68 -14.71
N TYR A 241 1.34 49.80 -15.71
CA TYR A 241 1.80 50.19 -17.05
C TYR A 241 0.87 51.20 -17.71
N ARG A 242 -0.45 51.01 -17.61
CA ARG A 242 -1.45 51.94 -18.15
C ARG A 242 -1.40 53.33 -17.48
N LEU A 243 -1.27 53.35 -16.15
CA LEU A 243 -1.12 54.60 -15.40
C LEU A 243 0.17 55.33 -15.76
N LEU A 244 1.26 54.59 -15.97
CA LEU A 244 2.53 55.17 -16.40
C LEU A 244 2.43 55.78 -17.82
N GLU A 245 1.77 55.08 -18.74
CA GLU A 245 1.49 55.60 -20.09
C GLU A 245 0.67 56.90 -20.04
N SER A 246 -0.46 56.89 -19.32
CA SER A 246 -1.29 58.09 -19.14
C SER A 246 -0.54 59.23 -18.44
N LYS A 247 0.33 58.92 -17.48
CA LYS A 247 1.21 59.92 -16.85
C LYS A 247 2.13 60.58 -17.88
N TYR A 248 2.80 59.79 -18.72
CA TYR A 248 3.67 60.34 -19.77
C TYR A 248 2.88 61.21 -20.78
N GLU A 249 1.66 60.80 -21.14
CA GLU A 249 0.79 61.60 -22.00
C GLU A 249 0.43 62.95 -21.36
N LEU A 250 0.03 62.95 -20.09
CA LEU A 250 -0.30 64.16 -19.35
C LEU A 250 0.91 65.08 -19.17
N GLU A 251 2.10 64.53 -18.88
CA GLU A 251 3.34 65.30 -18.82
C GLU A 251 3.69 65.93 -20.18
N SER A 252 3.49 65.21 -21.28
CA SER A 252 3.66 65.73 -22.64
C SER A 252 2.67 66.87 -22.95
N GLN A 253 1.41 66.72 -22.55
CA GLN A 253 0.39 67.77 -22.70
C GLN A 253 0.72 68.99 -21.85
N LEU A 254 1.10 68.80 -20.59
CA LEU A 254 1.50 69.88 -19.69
C LEU A 254 2.71 70.65 -20.26
N GLU A 255 3.67 69.97 -20.86
CA GLU A 255 4.83 70.61 -21.48
C GLU A 255 4.44 71.41 -22.74
N LYS A 256 3.49 70.91 -23.53
CA LYS A 256 2.92 71.68 -24.66
C LYS A 256 2.22 72.94 -24.16
N GLU A 257 1.39 72.84 -23.12
CA GLU A 257 0.70 73.99 -22.54
C GLU A 257 1.66 74.99 -21.88
N ARG A 258 2.76 74.52 -21.25
CA ARG A 258 3.82 75.41 -20.76
C ARG A 258 4.46 76.20 -21.89
N LYS A 259 4.73 75.54 -23.04
CA LYS A 259 5.29 76.21 -24.23
C LYS A 259 4.32 77.21 -24.84
N THR A 260 3.03 76.90 -24.93
CA THR A 260 2.01 77.84 -25.43
C THR A 260 1.89 79.03 -24.48
N ASN A 261 1.82 78.79 -23.18
CA ASN A 261 1.76 79.83 -22.15
C ASN A 261 2.99 80.75 -22.18
N TYR A 262 4.20 80.19 -22.32
CA TYR A 262 5.43 80.98 -22.48
C TYR A 262 5.37 81.89 -23.71
N ARG A 263 4.90 81.38 -24.87
CA ARG A 263 4.73 82.19 -26.08
C ARG A 263 3.71 83.31 -25.89
N LEU A 264 2.57 83.02 -25.26
CA LEU A 264 1.56 84.03 -24.95
C LEU A 264 2.10 85.11 -24.03
N HIS A 265 2.85 84.74 -22.98
CA HIS A 265 3.52 85.69 -22.11
C HIS A 265 4.52 86.56 -22.89
N GLN A 266 5.31 85.98 -23.79
CA GLN A 266 6.21 86.74 -24.63
C GLN A 266 5.46 87.73 -25.53
N CYS A 267 4.36 87.32 -26.17
CA CYS A 267 3.52 88.22 -26.98
C CYS A 267 2.91 89.35 -26.14
N ILE A 268 2.47 89.08 -24.91
CA ILE A 268 1.96 90.12 -24.00
C ILE A 268 3.06 91.13 -23.66
N GLU A 269 4.27 90.68 -23.36
CA GLU A 269 5.40 91.57 -23.07
C GLU A 269 5.86 92.36 -24.31
N GLU A 270 5.76 91.79 -25.51
CA GLU A 270 5.96 92.49 -26.78
C GLU A 270 4.93 93.61 -26.95
N ILE A 271 3.63 93.30 -26.86
CA ILE A 271 2.55 94.29 -26.95
C ILE A 271 2.69 95.39 -25.87
N ARG A 272 3.10 95.01 -24.65
CA ARG A 272 3.33 95.96 -23.55
C ARG A 272 4.48 96.92 -23.88
N ARG A 273 5.60 96.41 -24.41
CA ARG A 273 6.73 97.23 -24.86
C ARG A 273 6.33 98.17 -25.99
N ASP A 274 5.61 97.67 -26.99
CA ASP A 274 5.14 98.46 -28.13
C ASP A 274 4.19 99.56 -27.67
N SER A 275 3.26 99.26 -26.75
CA SER A 275 2.36 100.27 -26.16
C SER A 275 3.11 101.36 -25.39
N ILE A 276 4.17 101.02 -24.65
CA ILE A 276 5.02 102.01 -23.97
C ILE A 276 5.76 102.87 -24.99
N TRP A 277 6.34 102.25 -26.01
CA TRP A 277 7.08 102.94 -27.07
C TRP A 277 6.18 103.89 -27.87
N ASP A 278 4.99 103.45 -28.26
CA ASP A 278 3.99 104.27 -28.94
C ASP A 278 3.61 105.47 -28.08
N LYS A 279 3.27 105.26 -26.80
CA LYS A 279 2.98 106.37 -25.86
C LYS A 279 4.13 107.37 -25.80
N GLN A 280 5.37 106.90 -25.69
CA GLN A 280 6.56 107.77 -25.66
C GLN A 280 6.75 108.53 -26.97
N LYS A 281 6.55 107.88 -28.12
CA LYS A 281 6.61 108.50 -29.45
C LYS A 281 5.54 109.57 -29.62
N TYR A 282 4.28 109.29 -29.26
CA TYR A 282 3.20 110.27 -29.29
C TYR A 282 3.48 111.46 -28.36
N MET A 283 3.98 111.21 -27.15
CA MET A 283 4.37 112.28 -26.23
C MET A 283 5.51 113.15 -26.77
N SER A 284 6.56 112.54 -27.34
CA SER A 284 7.68 113.27 -27.93
C SER A 284 7.25 114.10 -29.14
N ALA A 285 6.48 113.51 -30.06
CA ALA A 285 5.92 114.23 -31.21
C ALA A 285 5.02 115.39 -30.76
N GLY A 286 4.14 115.16 -29.77
CA GLY A 286 3.30 116.19 -29.18
C GLY A 286 4.11 117.31 -28.52
N PHE A 287 5.19 116.98 -27.81
CA PHE A 287 6.10 117.97 -27.21
C PHE A 287 6.82 118.81 -28.28
N HIS A 288 7.32 118.20 -29.34
CA HIS A 288 7.99 118.92 -30.43
C HIS A 288 7.02 119.84 -31.20
N LEU A 289 5.79 119.38 -31.46
CA LEU A 289 4.74 120.19 -32.07
C LEU A 289 4.34 121.37 -31.17
N ALA A 290 4.15 121.12 -29.87
CA ALA A 290 3.88 122.19 -28.90
C ALA A 290 5.03 123.23 -28.88
N LYS A 291 6.29 122.77 -28.88
CA LYS A 291 7.47 123.64 -28.95
C LYS A 291 7.54 124.44 -30.25
N SER A 292 7.26 123.84 -31.40
CA SER A 292 7.28 124.55 -32.69
C SER A 292 6.18 125.61 -32.75
N ILE A 293 4.97 125.28 -32.29
CA ILE A 293 3.85 126.23 -32.19
C ILE A 293 4.21 127.39 -31.26
N MET A 294 4.84 127.11 -30.10
CA MET A 294 5.29 128.19 -29.19
C MET A 294 6.31 129.12 -29.85
N LEU A 295 7.29 128.58 -30.58
CA LEU A 295 8.28 129.39 -31.30
C LEU A 295 7.65 130.21 -32.42
N GLU A 296 6.70 129.62 -33.15
CA GLU A 296 5.92 130.33 -34.18
C GLU A 296 5.08 131.44 -33.56
N GLN A 297 4.38 131.18 -32.45
CA GLN A 297 3.64 132.20 -31.69
C GLN A 297 4.55 133.33 -31.22
N GLN A 298 5.73 133.02 -30.67
CA GLN A 298 6.71 134.05 -30.30
C GLN A 298 7.20 134.84 -31.52
N GLY A 299 7.45 134.17 -32.65
CA GLY A 299 7.81 134.81 -33.91
C GLY A 299 6.73 135.76 -34.42
N LEU A 300 5.47 135.31 -34.40
CA LEU A 300 4.29 136.11 -34.75
C LEU A 300 4.11 137.29 -33.78
N LEU A 301 4.33 137.10 -32.48
CA LEU A 301 4.30 138.19 -31.50
C LEU A 301 5.40 139.22 -31.76
N ASN A 302 6.63 138.78 -32.02
CA ASN A 302 7.74 139.67 -32.39
C ASN A 302 7.46 140.44 -33.68
N GLN A 303 6.85 139.79 -34.69
CA GLN A 303 6.40 140.45 -35.92
C GLN A 303 5.31 141.49 -35.62
N LEU A 304 4.36 141.16 -34.74
CA LEU A 304 3.29 142.06 -34.33
C LEU A 304 3.84 143.25 -33.54
N GLU A 305 4.86 143.05 -32.71
CA GLU A 305 5.62 144.10 -32.01
C GLU A 305 6.42 144.98 -32.98
N MET A 306 7.05 144.39 -34.00
CA MET A 306 7.72 145.11 -35.08
C MET A 306 6.75 145.92 -35.94
N LEU A 307 5.58 145.36 -36.24
CA LEU A 307 4.51 146.09 -36.93
C LEU A 307 3.98 147.23 -36.07
N LYS A 308 3.85 147.03 -34.75
CA LYS A 308 3.51 148.08 -33.79
C LYS A 308 4.57 149.18 -33.72
N SER A 309 5.86 148.84 -33.75
CA SER A 309 6.93 149.85 -33.77
C SER A 309 7.04 150.55 -35.14
N MET A 310 6.75 149.85 -36.24
CA MET A 310 6.61 150.45 -37.58
C MET A 310 5.40 151.37 -37.65
N THR A 311 4.26 151.00 -37.08
CA THR A 311 3.10 151.90 -36.99
C THR A 311 3.38 153.08 -36.07
N ALA A 312 4.08 152.89 -34.94
CA ALA A 312 4.50 154.01 -34.08
C ALA A 312 5.50 154.95 -34.77
N THR A 313 6.40 154.44 -35.61
CA THR A 313 7.33 155.28 -36.41
C THR A 313 6.67 155.89 -37.64
N LEU A 314 5.62 155.26 -38.19
CA LEU A 314 4.76 155.83 -39.22
C LEU A 314 3.85 156.90 -38.64
N GLU A 315 3.26 156.72 -37.46
CA GLU A 315 2.57 157.78 -36.69
C GLU A 315 3.53 158.92 -36.37
N GLY A 316 4.77 158.65 -35.96
CA GLY A 316 5.77 159.69 -35.75
C GLY A 316 6.12 160.46 -37.03
N LYS A 317 6.06 159.80 -38.20
CA LYS A 317 6.23 160.45 -39.52
C LYS A 317 4.95 161.12 -40.02
N GLU A 318 3.78 160.65 -39.62
CA GLU A 318 2.46 161.23 -39.91
C GLU A 318 2.19 162.45 -39.02
N ASP A 319 2.76 162.49 -37.80
CA ASP A 319 2.88 163.68 -36.95
C ASP A 319 3.81 164.74 -37.55
N ASP A 320 4.93 164.34 -38.16
CA ASP A 320 5.81 165.26 -38.89
C ASP A 320 5.19 165.73 -40.23
N TYR A 321 4.41 164.87 -40.89
CA TYR A 321 3.66 165.20 -42.12
C TYR A 321 2.41 166.07 -41.83
N ASN A 322 1.73 165.87 -40.69
CA ASN A 322 0.62 166.72 -40.25
C ASN A 322 1.12 168.04 -39.64
N LYS A 323 2.32 168.12 -39.05
CA LYS A 323 2.98 169.42 -38.74
C LYS A 323 3.28 170.22 -40.00
N THR A 324 3.63 169.56 -41.10
CA THR A 324 3.85 170.19 -42.42
C THR A 324 2.56 170.46 -43.20
N LYS A 325 1.38 170.06 -42.70
CA LYS A 325 0.08 170.46 -43.27
C LYS A 325 -0.65 171.51 -42.43
N ASN A 326 -0.29 171.65 -41.15
CA ASN A 326 -0.88 172.62 -40.22
C ASN A 326 -0.27 174.04 -40.29
N TRP A 327 0.78 174.29 -41.11
CA TRP A 327 1.24 175.65 -41.39
C TRP A 327 0.55 176.29 -42.61
N GLU A 328 -0.24 175.53 -43.39
CA GLU A 328 -0.95 176.03 -44.57
C GLU A 328 -2.47 176.16 -44.38
N SER A 329 -2.99 175.94 -43.18
CA SER A 329 -4.41 176.17 -42.89
C SER A 329 -4.61 176.76 -41.51
N GLN A 330 -4.56 178.10 -41.52
CA GLN A 330 -5.17 179.04 -40.58
C GLN A 330 -4.32 179.50 -39.38
N ASN A 331 -3.83 180.76 -39.34
CA ASN A 331 -4.13 181.92 -40.19
C ASN A 331 -5.64 182.14 -40.42
N TYR A 332 -6.38 182.30 -39.32
CA TYR A 332 -7.56 183.16 -39.12
C TYR A 332 -8.29 182.71 -37.84
N LEU A 333 -7.69 183.04 -36.68
CA LEU A 333 -8.27 183.64 -35.46
C LEU A 333 -7.42 183.31 -34.23
#